data_AF-A0A929GYU1-F1
#
_entry.id   AF-A0A929GYU1-F1
#
_cell.length_a   1.000
_cell.length_b   1.000
_cell.length_c   1.000
_cell.angle_alpha   90.00
_cell.angle_beta   90.00
_cell.angle_gamma   90.00
#
_symmetry.space_group_name_H-M   'P 1'
#
loop_
_entity.id
_entity.type
_entity.pdbx_description
1 polymer ?
#
loop_
_entity_poly.entity_id
_entity_poly.type
_entity_poly.pdbx_seq_one_letter_code
_entity_poly.pdbx_strand_id
1 'polypeptide(L)'
;LLGKIIASALRDLGLDEGAAWHAVKTIEVLTTHQRWFEMQTPRTKRAHHVLNEWLRDDDVQQFLQVNRHRGVLWFNKETFDQLLWWMLLVATTAISSDPLRPADEAPSAVAEAVAHDIVACYDVVRRLQRAEEKSEYQVEKLLEAA
;
A
#
# COMPACT_ATOMS: atom_id res chain seq x y z
N LEU A 1 8.54 21.48 0.88
CA LEU A 1 7.77 22.56 0.23
C LEU A 1 6.48 22.04 -0.39
N LEU A 2 6.53 20.94 -1.16
CA LEU A 2 5.35 20.35 -1.81
C LEU A 2 4.20 19.99 -0.84
N GLY A 3 4.50 19.34 0.29
CA GLY A 3 3.46 18.98 1.27
C GLY A 3 2.65 20.18 1.79
N LYS A 4 3.28 21.36 1.96
CA LYS A 4 2.57 22.59 2.38
C LYS A 4 1.62 23.09 1.28
N ILE A 5 2.01 22.97 0.02
CA ILE A 5 1.19 23.37 -1.13
C ILE A 5 -0.04 22.46 -1.22
N ILE A 6 0.17 21.14 -1.14
CA ILE A 6 -0.92 20.16 -1.17
C ILE A 6 -1.87 20.37 0.02
N ALA A 7 -1.34 20.52 1.24
CA ALA A 7 -2.17 20.80 2.41
C ALA A 7 -2.99 22.08 2.25
N SER A 8 -2.39 23.15 1.71
CA SER A 8 -3.14 24.39 1.45
C SER A 8 -4.26 24.17 0.45
N ALA A 9 -3.99 23.52 -0.68
CA ALA A 9 -5.01 23.23 -1.70
C ALA A 9 -6.15 22.36 -1.15
N LEU A 10 -5.84 21.37 -0.30
CA LEU A 10 -6.86 20.52 0.33
C LEU A 10 -7.73 21.30 1.33
N ARG A 11 -7.16 22.26 2.06
CA ARG A 11 -7.94 23.17 2.92
C ARG A 11 -8.82 24.10 2.10
N ASP A 12 -8.33 24.59 0.97
CA ASP A 12 -9.13 25.39 0.03
C ASP A 12 -10.29 24.58 -0.56
N LEU A 13 -10.16 23.25 -0.64
CA LEU A 13 -11.22 22.30 -0.99
C LEU A 13 -12.14 21.92 0.19
N GLY A 14 -11.93 22.48 1.38
CA GLY A 14 -12.80 22.34 2.54
C GLY A 14 -12.37 21.33 3.60
N LEU A 15 -11.17 20.74 3.51
CA LEU A 15 -10.62 19.90 4.58
C LEU A 15 -10.14 20.76 5.76
N ASP A 16 -10.26 20.24 6.98
CA ASP A 16 -9.59 20.83 8.14
C ASP A 16 -8.07 20.59 8.11
N GLU A 17 -7.33 21.29 8.98
CA GLU A 17 -5.86 21.21 9.05
C GLU A 17 -5.36 19.77 9.23
N GLY A 18 -5.99 19.02 10.14
CA GLY A 18 -5.59 17.66 10.46
C GLY A 18 -5.85 16.72 9.28
N ALA A 19 -7.04 16.80 8.70
CA ALA A 19 -7.41 16.02 7.51
C ALA A 19 -6.50 16.33 6.31
N ALA A 20 -6.15 17.59 6.09
CA ALA A 20 -5.26 18.00 5.00
C ALA A 20 -3.85 17.40 5.16
N TRP A 21 -3.25 17.50 6.34
CA TRP A 21 -1.93 16.92 6.59
C TRP A 21 -1.93 15.40 6.60
N HIS A 22 -3.01 14.78 7.09
CA HIS A 22 -3.18 13.33 6.99
C HIS A 22 -3.21 12.89 5.53
N ALA A 23 -3.97 13.58 4.67
CA ALA A 23 -4.00 13.27 3.24
C ALA A 23 -2.65 13.49 2.55
N VAL A 24 -1.89 14.53 2.93
CA VAL A 24 -0.51 14.72 2.44
C VAL A 24 0.35 13.51 2.79
N LYS A 25 0.28 13.02 4.04
CA LYS A 25 1.05 11.85 4.46
C LYS A 25 0.62 10.58 3.72
N THR A 26 -0.67 10.40 3.50
CA THR A 26 -1.19 9.31 2.66
C THR A 26 -0.60 9.41 1.24
N ILE A 27 -0.63 10.59 0.61
CA ILE A 27 -0.07 10.78 -0.74
C ILE A 27 1.44 10.46 -0.76
N GLU A 28 2.20 10.90 0.25
CA GLU A 28 3.63 10.59 0.38
C GLU A 28 3.88 9.07 0.43
N VAL A 29 3.13 8.33 1.27
CA VAL A 29 3.21 6.87 1.36
C VAL A 29 2.87 6.21 0.01
N LEU A 30 1.76 6.61 -0.60
CA LEU A 30 1.28 6.00 -1.85
C LEU A 30 2.21 6.24 -3.03
N THR A 31 2.81 7.43 -3.11
CA THR A 31 3.75 7.77 -4.18
C THR A 31 5.13 7.14 -3.98
N THR A 32 5.59 7.02 -2.73
CA THR A 32 6.86 6.35 -2.39
C THR A 32 6.80 4.86 -2.73
N HIS A 33 5.69 4.21 -2.38
CA HIS A 33 5.49 2.77 -2.59
C HIS A 33 4.69 2.43 -3.85
N GLN A 34 4.54 3.36 -4.80
CA GLN A 34 3.62 3.21 -5.94
C GLN A 34 3.90 2.01 -6.85
N ARG A 35 5.15 1.52 -6.87
CA ARG A 35 5.61 0.35 -7.65
C ARG A 35 5.81 -0.89 -6.79
N TRP A 36 5.17 -0.97 -5.62
CA TRP A 36 5.38 -2.06 -4.65
C TRP A 36 5.21 -3.46 -5.26
N PHE A 37 4.39 -3.61 -6.32
CA PHE A 37 4.09 -4.87 -6.99
C PHE A 37 5.19 -5.36 -7.96
N GLU A 38 6.13 -4.49 -8.36
CA GLU A 38 7.20 -4.80 -9.30
C GLU A 38 8.40 -5.48 -8.61
N MET A 39 8.18 -6.69 -8.10
CA MET A 39 9.22 -7.40 -7.35
C MET A 39 9.54 -8.78 -7.94
N GLN A 40 10.83 -9.09 -8.02
CA GLN A 40 11.36 -10.37 -8.49
C GLN A 40 11.34 -11.46 -7.39
N THR A 41 10.40 -11.37 -6.47
CA THR A 41 10.27 -12.31 -5.33
C THR A 41 9.35 -13.47 -5.70
N PRO A 42 9.68 -14.72 -5.29
CA PRO A 42 8.79 -15.87 -5.47
C PRO A 42 7.40 -15.60 -4.90
N ARG A 43 6.34 -16.02 -5.62
CA ARG A 43 4.93 -15.75 -5.27
C ARG A 43 4.58 -16.10 -3.82
N THR A 44 5.20 -17.13 -3.26
CA THR A 44 4.99 -17.58 -1.86
C THR A 44 5.56 -16.63 -0.80
N LYS A 45 6.48 -15.74 -1.15
CA LYS A 45 7.16 -14.80 -0.24
C LYS A 45 6.82 -13.33 -0.49
N ARG A 46 6.03 -13.03 -1.54
CA ARG A 46 5.72 -11.64 -1.94
C ARG A 46 5.04 -10.85 -0.82
N ALA A 47 4.01 -11.42 -0.18
CA ALA A 47 3.29 -10.73 0.89
C ALA A 47 4.21 -10.33 2.05
N HIS A 48 4.97 -11.29 2.59
CA HIS A 48 5.98 -11.01 3.62
C HIS A 48 7.00 -9.95 3.18
N HIS A 49 7.54 -10.06 1.96
CA HIS A 49 8.52 -9.10 1.46
C HIS A 49 7.94 -7.68 1.36
N VAL A 50 6.76 -7.52 0.78
CA VAL A 50 6.06 -6.23 0.66
C VAL A 50 5.82 -5.62 2.03
N LEU A 51 5.25 -6.40 2.94
CA LEU A 51 4.95 -5.95 4.29
C LEU A 51 6.23 -5.53 5.03
N ASN A 52 7.31 -6.31 4.91
CA ASN A 52 8.57 -5.98 5.53
C ASN A 52 9.16 -4.68 4.98
N GLU A 53 9.12 -4.45 3.68
CA GLU A 53 9.60 -3.18 3.09
C GLU A 53 8.74 -1.99 3.51
N TRP A 54 7.42 -2.15 3.58
CA TRP A 54 6.51 -1.13 4.11
C TRP A 54 6.80 -0.79 5.58
N LEU A 55 6.99 -1.79 6.44
CA LEU A 55 7.23 -1.58 7.87
C LEU A 55 8.61 -0.99 8.18
N ARG A 56 9.55 -0.99 7.22
CA ARG A 56 10.84 -0.31 7.35
C ARG A 56 10.75 1.19 7.10
N ASP A 57 9.63 1.66 6.57
CA ASP A 57 9.36 3.07 6.32
C ASP A 57 8.61 3.67 7.52
N ASP A 58 9.20 4.72 8.11
CA ASP A 58 8.62 5.43 9.25
C ASP A 58 7.31 6.13 8.90
N ASP A 59 7.13 6.61 7.66
CA ASP A 59 5.88 7.24 7.23
C ASP A 59 4.75 6.20 7.15
N VAL A 60 5.06 4.96 6.75
CA VAL A 60 4.09 3.86 6.77
C VAL A 60 3.78 3.41 8.20
N GLN A 61 4.78 3.33 9.08
CA GLN A 61 4.54 3.03 10.49
C GLN A 61 3.66 4.10 11.15
N GLN A 62 3.87 5.38 10.83
CA GLN A 62 3.04 6.47 11.29
C GLN A 62 1.61 6.37 10.73
N PHE A 63 1.46 6.05 9.44
CA PHE A 63 0.16 5.83 8.81
C PHE A 63 -0.62 4.70 9.50
N LEU A 64 0.06 3.60 9.81
CA LEU A 64 -0.48 2.43 10.50
C LEU A 64 -0.69 2.63 12.01
N GLN A 65 -0.35 3.81 12.53
CA GLN A 65 -0.42 4.17 13.95
C GLN A 65 0.32 3.15 14.84
N VAL A 66 1.49 2.71 14.36
CA VAL A 66 2.30 1.73 15.09
C VAL A 66 2.75 2.33 16.42
N ASN A 67 2.49 1.62 17.50
CA ASN A 67 2.83 2.04 18.85
C ASN A 67 3.47 0.90 19.64
N ARG A 68 4.34 1.25 20.60
CA ARG A 68 4.99 0.28 21.48
C ARG A 68 4.31 0.30 22.84
N HIS A 69 3.80 -0.85 23.25
CA HIS A 69 3.23 -1.04 24.58
C HIS A 69 3.83 -2.30 25.22
N ARG A 70 4.50 -2.13 26.37
CA ARG A 70 5.19 -3.20 27.12
C ARG A 70 6.15 -4.03 26.26
N GLY A 71 6.91 -3.36 25.41
CA GLY A 71 7.88 -4.00 24.52
C GLY A 71 7.31 -4.53 23.21
N VAL A 72 5.99 -4.69 23.09
CA VAL A 72 5.32 -5.20 21.89
C VAL A 72 4.91 -4.06 20.97
N LEU A 73 5.13 -4.23 19.66
CA LEU A 73 4.67 -3.30 18.62
C LEU A 73 3.26 -3.70 18.16
N TRP A 74 2.33 -2.74 18.23
CA TRP A 74 0.94 -2.88 17.83
C TRP A 74 0.65 -1.95 16.67
N PHE A 75 -0.13 -2.39 15.69
CA PHE A 75 -0.64 -1.56 14.60
C PHE A 75 -2.16 -1.40 14.71
N ASN A 76 -2.71 -0.37 14.09
CA ASN A 76 -4.16 -0.16 14.09
C ASN A 76 -4.82 -0.90 12.90
N LYS A 77 -5.87 -1.68 13.19
CA LYS A 77 -6.58 -2.48 12.20
C LYS A 77 -7.16 -1.65 11.06
N GLU A 78 -7.89 -0.58 11.39
CA GLU A 78 -8.62 0.22 10.41
C GLU A 78 -7.68 0.90 9.41
N THR A 79 -6.55 1.44 9.90
CA THR A 79 -5.52 2.02 9.04
C THR A 79 -4.77 0.97 8.24
N PHE A 80 -4.59 -0.26 8.74
CA PHE A 80 -4.04 -1.35 7.95
C PHE A 80 -4.96 -1.75 6.80
N ASP A 81 -6.25 -1.90 7.06
CA ASP A 81 -7.27 -2.15 6.04
C ASP A 81 -7.28 -1.02 4.98
N GLN A 82 -7.16 0.23 5.42
CA GLN A 82 -7.07 1.39 4.55
C GLN A 82 -5.79 1.38 3.71
N LEU A 83 -4.64 1.04 4.29
CA LEU A 83 -3.37 0.91 3.56
C LEU A 83 -3.50 -0.12 2.45
N LEU A 84 -4.03 -1.31 2.76
CA LEU A 84 -4.19 -2.39 1.78
C LEU A 84 -5.13 -1.99 0.64
N TRP A 85 -6.21 -1.28 0.95
CA TRP A 85 -7.13 -0.76 -0.06
C TRP A 85 -6.44 0.25 -0.98
N TRP A 86 -5.71 1.22 -0.42
CA TRP A 86 -4.98 2.21 -1.22
C TRP A 86 -3.87 1.58 -2.07
N MET A 87 -3.12 0.63 -1.52
CA MET A 87 -2.03 -0.03 -2.25
C MET A 87 -2.57 -0.84 -3.43
N LEU A 88 -3.74 -1.49 -3.28
CA LEU A 88 -4.41 -2.15 -4.40
C LEU A 88 -4.86 -1.15 -5.47
N LEU A 89 -5.42 0.00 -5.04
CA LEU A 89 -5.85 1.04 -5.97
C LEU A 89 -4.66 1.59 -6.78
N VAL A 90 -3.56 1.94 -6.10
CA VAL A 90 -2.35 2.45 -6.76
C VAL A 90 -1.75 1.43 -7.72
N ALA A 91 -1.66 0.15 -7.33
CA ALA A 91 -1.20 -0.91 -8.22
C ALA A 91 -2.09 -1.04 -9.45
N THR A 92 -3.42 -1.02 -9.26
CA THR A 92 -4.39 -1.11 -10.36
C THR A 92 -4.24 0.06 -11.33
N THR A 93 -4.10 1.28 -10.81
CA THR A 93 -3.91 2.49 -11.63
C THR A 93 -2.59 2.43 -12.39
N ALA A 94 -1.50 2.04 -11.73
CA ALA A 94 -0.18 1.93 -12.35
C ALA A 94 -0.15 0.88 -13.46
N ILE A 95 -0.67 -0.32 -13.19
CA ILE A 95 -0.73 -1.43 -14.17
C ILE A 95 -1.62 -1.07 -15.37
N SER A 96 -2.77 -0.44 -15.13
CA SER A 96 -3.71 -0.08 -16.19
C SER A 96 -3.21 1.07 -17.07
N SER A 97 -2.35 1.93 -16.53
CA SER A 97 -1.89 3.16 -17.18
C SER A 97 -0.45 3.10 -17.68
N ASP A 98 0.16 1.91 -17.71
CA ASP A 98 1.57 1.74 -18.08
C ASP A 98 1.84 2.20 -19.53
N PRO A 99 2.57 3.32 -19.73
CA PRO A 99 2.84 3.86 -21.05
C PRO A 99 3.96 3.10 -21.79
N LEU A 100 4.69 2.21 -21.11
CA LEU A 100 5.78 1.43 -21.69
C LEU A 100 5.29 0.11 -22.31
N ARG A 101 3.98 -0.18 -22.22
CA ARG A 101 3.41 -1.41 -22.77
C ARG A 101 3.51 -1.41 -24.31
N PRO A 102 3.93 -2.52 -24.95
CA PRO A 102 4.15 -2.55 -26.39
C PRO A 102 2.85 -2.24 -27.16
N ALA A 103 2.90 -1.22 -28.02
CA ALA A 103 1.74 -0.76 -28.79
C ALA A 103 1.35 -1.69 -29.95
N ASP A 104 2.21 -2.66 -30.26
CA ASP A 104 2.05 -3.66 -31.33
C ASP A 104 1.36 -4.95 -30.86
N GLU A 105 1.12 -5.10 -29.56
CA GLU A 105 0.36 -6.24 -29.03
C GLU A 105 -1.15 -6.12 -29.33
N ALA A 106 -1.79 -7.27 -29.57
CA ALA A 106 -3.23 -7.32 -29.75
C ALA A 106 -3.95 -6.81 -28.49
N PRO A 107 -5.01 -5.97 -28.61
CA PRO A 107 -5.71 -5.40 -27.45
C PRO A 107 -6.21 -6.42 -26.43
N SER A 108 -6.56 -7.63 -26.87
CA SER A 108 -6.99 -8.72 -25.98
C SER A 108 -5.84 -9.28 -25.13
N ALA A 109 -4.66 -9.45 -25.71
CA ALA A 109 -3.48 -9.94 -24.98
C ALA A 109 -3.04 -8.93 -23.91
N VAL A 110 -3.10 -7.64 -24.23
CA VAL A 110 -2.84 -6.55 -23.28
C VAL A 110 -3.84 -6.60 -22.11
N ALA A 111 -5.13 -6.75 -22.40
CA ALA A 111 -6.16 -6.82 -21.36
C ALA A 111 -5.98 -8.05 -20.44
N GLU A 112 -5.61 -9.20 -21.00
CA GLU A 112 -5.32 -10.42 -20.23
C GLU A 112 -4.11 -10.25 -19.31
N ALA A 113 -3.02 -9.64 -19.80
CA ALA A 113 -1.84 -9.35 -19.00
C ALA A 113 -2.15 -8.38 -17.85
N VAL A 114 -2.88 -7.28 -18.13
CA VAL A 114 -3.36 -6.33 -17.12
C VAL A 114 -4.17 -7.03 -16.03
N ALA A 115 -5.15 -7.85 -16.44
CA ALA A 115 -6.00 -8.57 -15.50
C ALA A 115 -5.18 -9.54 -14.65
N HIS A 116 -4.24 -10.27 -15.26
CA HIS A 116 -3.35 -11.19 -14.55
C HIS A 116 -2.52 -10.47 -13.48
N ASP A 117 -1.94 -9.33 -13.80
CA ASP A 117 -1.08 -8.58 -12.87
C ASP A 117 -1.89 -7.95 -11.72
N ILE A 118 -3.10 -7.45 -12.00
CA ILE A 118 -4.03 -6.97 -10.96
C ILE A 118 -4.45 -8.12 -10.03
N VAL A 119 -4.75 -9.30 -10.58
CA VAL A 119 -5.07 -10.49 -9.77
C VAL A 119 -3.88 -10.87 -8.88
N ALA A 120 -2.65 -10.80 -9.39
CA ALA A 120 -1.45 -11.07 -8.59
C ALA A 120 -1.28 -10.08 -7.43
N CYS A 121 -1.61 -8.80 -7.63
CA CYS A 121 -1.62 -7.79 -6.57
C CYS A 121 -2.71 -8.07 -5.52
N TYR A 122 -3.91 -8.42 -5.99
CA TYR A 122 -5.02 -8.78 -5.12
C TYR A 122 -4.71 -10.03 -4.27
N ASP A 123 -3.99 -11.01 -4.82
CA ASP A 123 -3.54 -12.19 -4.07
C ASP A 123 -2.61 -11.83 -2.90
N VAL A 124 -1.71 -10.85 -3.11
CA VAL A 124 -0.85 -10.32 -2.04
C VAL A 124 -1.69 -9.64 -0.97
N VAL A 125 -2.60 -8.75 -1.36
CA VAL A 125 -3.49 -8.05 -0.43
C VAL A 125 -4.34 -9.03 0.38
N ARG A 126 -4.93 -10.04 -0.27
CA ARG A 126 -5.70 -11.10 0.40
C ARG A 126 -4.87 -11.90 1.39
N ARG A 127 -3.60 -12.14 1.08
CA ARG A 127 -2.69 -12.83 2.00
C ARG A 127 -2.37 -11.98 3.22
N LEU A 128 -2.16 -10.68 3.04
CA LEU A 128 -1.93 -9.75 4.14
C LEU A 128 -3.17 -9.57 5.03
N GLN A 129 -4.38 -9.54 4.47
CA GLN A 129 -5.63 -9.55 5.25
C GLN A 129 -5.74 -10.79 6.13
N ARG A 130 -5.45 -11.98 5.58
CA ARG A 130 -5.45 -13.23 6.37
C ARG A 130 -4.34 -13.26 7.44
N ALA A 131 -3.23 -12.57 7.20
CA ALA A 131 -2.17 -12.42 8.20
C ALA A 131 -2.61 -11.49 9.33
N GLU A 132 -3.29 -10.39 9.00
CA GLU A 132 -3.88 -9.44 9.97
C GLU A 132 -4.85 -10.15 10.92
N GLU A 133 -5.79 -10.95 10.40
CA GLU A 133 -6.73 -11.76 11.19
C GLU A 133 -6.03 -12.67 12.23
N LYS A 134 -4.80 -13.13 11.93
CA LYS A 134 -4.01 -14.03 12.79
C LYS A 134 -3.01 -13.31 13.69
N SER A 135 -2.77 -12.04 13.43
CA SER A 135 -1.67 -11.28 14.05
C SER A 135 -1.99 -10.78 15.46
N GLU A 136 -3.27 -10.83 15.88
CA GLU A 136 -3.75 -10.14 17.08
C GLU A 136 -3.32 -8.65 17.11
N TYR A 137 -3.15 -8.05 15.93
CA TYR A 137 -2.69 -6.68 15.71
C TYR A 137 -1.25 -6.39 16.19
N GLN A 138 -0.44 -7.43 16.36
CA GLN A 138 0.99 -7.30 16.70
C GLN A 138 1.84 -7.38 15.43
N VAL A 139 2.79 -6.44 15.29
CA VAL A 139 3.63 -6.32 14.09
C VAL A 139 4.47 -7.59 13.85
N GLU A 140 5.04 -8.16 14.91
CA GLU A 140 5.85 -9.38 14.83
C GLU A 140 5.02 -10.57 14.32
N LYS A 141 3.84 -10.80 14.92
CA LYS A 141 2.91 -11.87 14.51
C LYS A 141 2.38 -11.66 13.09
N LEU A 142 2.17 -10.40 12.69
CA LEU A 142 1.76 -10.07 11.32
C LEU A 142 2.84 -10.48 10.31
N LEU A 143 4.10 -10.18 10.59
CA LEU A 143 5.23 -10.58 9.74
C LEU A 143 5.40 -12.10 9.67
N GLU A 144 5.19 -12.81 10.78
CA GLU A 144 5.22 -14.28 10.83
C GLU A 144 4.09 -14.94 10.03
N ALA A 145 2.90 -14.32 10.01
CA ALA A 145 1.72 -14.86 9.33
C ALA A 145 1.64 -14.51 7.83
N ALA A 146 2.42 -13.53 7.36
CA ALA A 146 2.48 -13.07 5.97
C ALA A 146 3.26 -14.02 5.05
#